data_AF-A0A429RCK5-F1
#
_entry.id   AF-A0A429RCK5-F1
#
_cell.length_a   1.000
_cell.length_b   1.000
_cell.length_c   1.000
_cell.angle_alpha   90.00
_cell.angle_beta   90.00
_cell.angle_gamma   90.00
#
_symmetry.space_group_name_H-M   'P 1'
#
loop_
_entity.id
_entity.type
_entity.pdbx_description
1 polymer ?
#
loop_
_entity_poly.entity_id
_entity_poly.type
_entity_poly.pdbx_seq_one_letter_code
_entity_poly.pdbx_strand_id
1 'polypeptide(L)'
;MRTFLSAVLVALVALLVPASAVAYWADRELGDADRYTAAMAPLARNPAVQEVVVTRAARAISPQIDAGPFQSGVEALLGEALRSFVGTPAFQTAWDAANRAAHAAFLQALTTGDGDAVTIDLAPVVAEVKGELVAGGVPFADRIPETHVTVEVMEYENLGALRKGFRMLQIAGIWLPLLTLALAVAAVAVAAHRRRALVATGLGVALGGVLLGAAVAVCRRLTLDDLPADIDRAAAEAVYDALTAFLRTTAWVVLVVGLGTALAAWLTGRLRRTP
;
A
#
# COMPACT_ATOMS: atom_id res chain seq x y z
N MET A 1 27.37 11.66 30.96
CA MET A 1 26.69 12.39 29.85
C MET A 1 26.77 11.66 28.50
N ARG A 2 27.95 11.29 27.99
CA ARG A 2 28.11 10.67 26.65
C ARG A 2 27.37 9.34 26.45
N THR A 3 27.25 8.51 27.49
CA THR A 3 26.52 7.23 27.46
C THR A 3 25.01 7.42 27.40
N PHE A 4 24.48 8.38 28.16
CA PHE A 4 23.06 8.73 28.15
C PHE A 4 22.64 9.31 26.80
N LEU A 5 23.43 10.25 26.25
CA LEU A 5 23.20 10.83 24.92
C LEU A 5 23.19 9.76 23.82
N SER A 6 24.12 8.80 23.88
CA SER A 6 24.18 7.68 22.93
C SER A 6 22.96 6.75 23.05
N ALA A 7 22.48 6.47 24.26
CA ALA A 7 21.30 5.63 24.47
C ALA A 7 20.03 6.31 23.94
N VAL A 8 19.87 7.61 24.20
CA VAL A 8 18.77 8.42 23.66
C VAL A 8 18.81 8.45 22.13
N LEU A 9 19.99 8.65 21.52
CA LEU A 9 20.13 8.63 20.06
C LEU A 9 19.78 7.27 19.44
N VAL A 10 20.17 6.17 20.06
CA VAL A 10 19.82 4.81 19.57
C VAL A 10 18.32 4.55 19.68
N ALA A 11 17.70 4.93 20.80
CA ALA A 11 16.25 4.80 20.97
C ALA A 11 15.49 5.66 19.95
N LEU A 12 15.99 6.87 19.71
CA LEU A 12 15.40 7.80 18.76
C LEU A 12 15.54 7.27 17.33
N VAL A 13 16.70 6.74 16.92
CA VAL A 13 16.87 6.04 15.63
C VAL A 13 15.92 4.84 15.51
N ALA A 14 15.78 4.02 16.55
CA ALA A 14 14.88 2.85 16.54
C ALA A 14 13.41 3.24 16.29
N LEU A 15 12.98 4.41 16.77
CA LEU A 15 11.63 4.94 16.54
C LEU A 15 11.48 5.65 15.19
N LEU A 16 12.54 6.32 14.74
CA LEU A 16 12.56 7.08 13.50
C LEU A 16 12.57 6.18 12.26
N VAL A 17 13.22 5.01 12.33
CA VAL A 17 13.24 4.02 11.25
C VAL A 17 11.83 3.61 10.79
N PRO A 18 10.93 3.09 11.66
CA PRO A 18 9.58 2.73 11.24
C PRO A 18 8.78 3.96 10.75
N ALA A 19 8.90 5.11 11.41
CA ALA A 19 8.23 6.33 10.97
C ALA A 19 8.68 6.79 9.58
N SER A 20 9.98 6.70 9.28
CA SER A 20 10.54 7.05 7.98
C SER A 20 10.10 6.10 6.86
N ALA A 21 9.97 4.80 7.16
CA ALA A 21 9.49 3.82 6.20
C ALA A 21 8.03 4.05 5.82
N VAL A 22 7.18 4.35 6.81
CA VAL A 22 5.77 4.70 6.59
C VAL A 22 5.64 6.02 5.82
N ALA A 23 6.49 7.01 6.14
CA ALA A 23 6.50 8.28 5.43
C ALA A 23 6.90 8.13 3.96
N TYR A 24 7.98 7.39 3.70
CA TYR A 24 8.43 7.11 2.35
C TYR A 24 7.41 6.29 1.56
N TRP A 25 6.78 5.29 2.19
CA TRP A 25 5.72 4.50 1.56
C TRP A 25 4.50 5.35 1.18
N ALA A 26 4.03 6.23 2.06
CA ALA A 26 2.88 7.07 1.75
C ALA A 26 3.19 8.10 0.65
N ASP A 27 4.41 8.64 0.61
CA ASP A 27 4.82 9.59 -0.42
C ASP A 27 5.04 8.90 -1.78
N ARG A 28 5.79 7.79 -1.80
CA ARG A 28 6.26 7.17 -3.04
C ARG A 28 5.42 6.02 -3.55
N GLU A 29 4.74 5.29 -2.68
CA GLU A 29 3.92 4.15 -3.09
C GLU A 29 2.46 4.57 -3.27
N LEU A 30 1.94 5.41 -2.36
CA LEU A 30 0.57 5.93 -2.44
C LEU A 30 0.44 7.28 -3.16
N GLY A 31 1.54 8.00 -3.39
CA GLY A 31 1.51 9.28 -4.12
C GLY A 31 1.86 9.17 -5.60
N ASP A 32 2.36 8.01 -6.04
CA ASP A 32 2.83 7.76 -7.40
C ASP A 32 1.92 6.71 -8.07
N ALA A 33 1.28 7.10 -9.16
CA ALA A 33 0.31 6.25 -9.84
C ALA A 33 0.94 4.98 -10.43
N ASP A 34 2.18 5.06 -10.91
CA ASP A 34 2.88 3.92 -11.50
C ASP A 34 3.29 2.91 -10.44
N ARG A 35 3.77 3.38 -9.27
CA ARG A 35 4.06 2.49 -8.14
C ARG A 35 2.81 1.88 -7.54
N TYR A 36 1.76 2.67 -7.36
CA TYR A 36 0.48 2.18 -6.85
C TYR A 36 -0.10 1.09 -7.76
N THR A 37 -0.15 1.34 -9.07
CA THR A 37 -0.65 0.36 -10.05
C THR A 37 0.22 -0.89 -10.08
N ALA A 38 1.55 -0.76 -10.04
CA ALA A 38 2.46 -1.90 -9.94
C ALA A 38 2.23 -2.73 -8.66
N ALA A 39 1.91 -2.09 -7.53
CA ALA A 39 1.57 -2.78 -6.29
C ALA A 39 0.22 -3.53 -6.39
N MET A 40 -0.76 -2.98 -7.12
CA MET A 40 -2.09 -3.58 -7.32
C MET A 40 -2.14 -4.62 -8.45
N ALA A 41 -1.20 -4.60 -9.40
CA ALA A 41 -1.20 -5.49 -10.56
C ALA A 41 -1.28 -7.00 -10.23
N PRO A 42 -0.61 -7.52 -9.17
CA PRO A 42 -0.73 -8.93 -8.79
C PRO A 42 -2.16 -9.36 -8.42
N LEU A 43 -3.00 -8.43 -7.95
CA LEU A 43 -4.38 -8.71 -7.57
C LEU A 43 -5.25 -9.13 -8.75
N ALA A 44 -4.91 -8.71 -9.97
CA ALA A 44 -5.60 -9.15 -11.19
C ALA A 44 -5.56 -10.67 -11.38
N ARG A 45 -4.59 -11.36 -10.75
CA ARG A 45 -4.41 -12.81 -10.81
C ARG A 45 -4.80 -13.51 -9.50
N ASN A 46 -5.27 -12.77 -8.50
CA ASN A 46 -5.66 -13.35 -7.22
C ASN A 46 -7.07 -13.95 -7.33
N PRO A 47 -7.27 -15.25 -7.08
CA PRO A 47 -8.56 -15.91 -7.28
C PRO A 47 -9.69 -15.31 -6.41
N ALA A 48 -9.39 -14.86 -5.18
CA ALA A 48 -10.39 -14.24 -4.32
C ALA A 48 -10.85 -12.89 -4.88
N VAL A 49 -9.91 -12.09 -5.42
CA VAL A 49 -10.23 -10.81 -6.07
C VAL A 49 -11.01 -11.05 -7.36
N GLN A 50 -10.59 -12.01 -8.17
CA GLN A 50 -11.28 -12.36 -9.42
C GLN A 50 -12.73 -12.80 -9.15
N GLU A 51 -12.98 -13.63 -8.13
CA GLU A 51 -14.34 -14.08 -7.78
C GLU A 51 -15.23 -12.92 -7.32
N VAL A 52 -14.68 -11.98 -6.55
CA VAL A 52 -15.40 -10.76 -6.16
C VAL A 52 -15.76 -9.92 -7.40
N VAL A 53 -14.82 -9.73 -8.31
CA VAL A 53 -15.06 -8.98 -9.56
C VAL A 53 -16.14 -9.66 -10.41
N VAL A 54 -16.04 -10.98 -10.61
CA VAL A 54 -17.06 -11.76 -11.35
C VAL A 54 -18.42 -11.61 -10.69
N THR A 55 -18.51 -11.83 -9.38
CA THR A 55 -19.78 -11.78 -8.65
C THR A 55 -20.42 -10.40 -8.71
N ARG A 56 -19.62 -9.34 -8.52
CA ARG A 56 -20.11 -7.95 -8.53
C ARG A 56 -20.50 -7.53 -9.96
N ALA A 57 -19.71 -7.88 -10.97
CA ALA A 57 -20.03 -7.60 -12.37
C ALA A 57 -21.29 -8.35 -12.81
N ALA A 58 -21.41 -9.64 -12.50
CA ALA A 58 -22.61 -10.43 -12.80
C ALA A 58 -23.86 -9.82 -12.17
N ARG A 59 -23.79 -9.40 -10.89
CA ARG A 59 -24.90 -8.76 -10.18
C ARG A 59 -25.27 -7.39 -10.76
N ALA A 60 -24.29 -6.63 -11.27
CA ALA A 60 -24.54 -5.33 -11.89
C ALA A 60 -25.15 -5.44 -13.30
N ILE A 61 -24.77 -6.49 -14.04
CA ILE A 61 -25.20 -6.72 -15.43
C ILE A 61 -26.52 -7.49 -15.48
N SER A 62 -26.74 -8.46 -14.58
CA SER A 62 -27.94 -9.32 -14.58
C SER A 62 -29.26 -8.54 -14.71
N PRO A 63 -29.51 -7.46 -13.95
CA PRO A 63 -30.76 -6.70 -14.05
C PRO A 63 -30.97 -5.97 -15.39
N GLN A 64 -29.91 -5.80 -16.19
CA GLN A 64 -29.99 -5.15 -17.50
C GLN A 64 -30.47 -6.10 -18.60
N ILE A 65 -30.48 -7.41 -18.31
CA ILE A 65 -30.95 -8.47 -19.20
C ILE A 65 -32.20 -9.08 -18.56
N ASP A 66 -33.38 -8.72 -19.06
CA ASP A 66 -34.63 -9.34 -18.64
C ASP A 66 -34.83 -10.66 -19.40
N ALA A 67 -34.58 -11.78 -18.71
CA ALA A 67 -34.80 -13.13 -19.23
C ALA A 67 -36.01 -13.82 -18.57
N GLY A 68 -36.80 -13.10 -17.77
CA GLY A 68 -37.95 -13.63 -17.03
C GLY A 68 -37.64 -14.94 -16.30
N PRO A 69 -38.31 -16.06 -16.61
CA PRO A 69 -38.12 -17.33 -15.90
C PRO A 69 -36.73 -17.97 -16.09
N PHE A 70 -35.92 -17.49 -17.03
CA PHE A 70 -34.58 -18.01 -17.30
C PHE A 70 -33.44 -17.17 -16.71
N GLN A 71 -33.75 -16.19 -15.83
CA GLN A 71 -32.76 -15.29 -15.23
C GLN A 71 -31.57 -16.03 -14.58
N SER A 72 -31.84 -17.11 -13.86
CA SER A 72 -30.80 -17.94 -13.22
C SER A 72 -29.83 -18.58 -14.22
N GLY A 73 -30.32 -18.95 -15.41
CA GLY A 73 -29.48 -19.48 -16.49
C GLY A 73 -28.58 -18.39 -17.08
N VAL A 74 -29.10 -17.17 -17.25
CA VAL A 74 -28.32 -16.02 -17.71
C VAL A 74 -27.23 -15.66 -16.70
N GLU A 75 -27.54 -15.64 -15.41
CA GLU A 75 -26.55 -15.38 -14.36
C GLU A 75 -25.42 -16.41 -14.34
N ALA A 76 -25.74 -17.70 -14.50
CA ALA A 76 -24.74 -18.76 -14.58
C ALA A 76 -23.83 -18.61 -15.81
N LEU A 77 -24.40 -18.30 -16.98
CA LEU A 77 -23.66 -18.06 -18.21
C LEU A 77 -22.79 -16.81 -18.13
N LEU A 78 -23.31 -15.72 -17.56
CA LEU A 78 -22.55 -14.50 -17.31
C LEU A 78 -21.38 -14.77 -16.37
N GLY A 79 -21.61 -15.51 -15.28
CA GLY A 79 -20.56 -15.90 -14.34
C GLY A 79 -19.43 -16.66 -15.04
N GLU A 80 -19.77 -17.62 -15.91
CA GLU A 80 -18.77 -18.40 -16.64
C GLU A 80 -18.01 -17.56 -17.68
N ALA A 81 -18.71 -16.73 -18.45
CA ALA A 81 -18.09 -15.83 -19.41
C ALA A 81 -17.16 -14.82 -18.71
N LEU A 82 -17.59 -14.26 -17.58
CA LEU A 82 -16.77 -13.36 -16.76
C LEU A 82 -15.54 -14.09 -16.21
N ARG A 83 -15.67 -15.28 -15.63
CA ARG A 83 -14.52 -16.09 -15.16
C ARG A 83 -13.51 -16.33 -16.28
N SER A 84 -13.98 -16.69 -17.47
CA SER A 84 -13.11 -16.84 -18.64
C SER A 84 -12.42 -15.53 -19.01
N PHE A 85 -13.10 -14.39 -18.90
CA PHE A 85 -12.53 -13.08 -19.21
C PHE A 85 -11.45 -12.67 -18.20
N VAL A 86 -11.65 -12.91 -16.90
CA VAL A 86 -10.68 -12.51 -15.86
C VAL A 86 -9.32 -13.20 -16.01
N GLY A 87 -9.30 -14.37 -16.67
CA GLY A 87 -8.08 -15.10 -17.01
C GLY A 87 -7.28 -14.51 -18.18
N THR A 88 -7.79 -13.49 -18.88
CA THR A 88 -7.19 -12.98 -20.12
C THR A 88 -6.20 -11.83 -19.90
N PRO A 89 -5.27 -11.60 -20.84
CA PRO A 89 -4.43 -10.40 -20.85
C PRO A 89 -5.24 -9.09 -20.93
N ALA A 90 -6.39 -9.11 -21.63
CA ALA A 90 -7.26 -7.94 -21.74
C ALA A 90 -7.81 -7.49 -20.38
N PHE A 91 -8.15 -8.44 -19.50
CA PHE A 91 -8.52 -8.12 -18.13
C PHE A 91 -7.37 -7.46 -17.34
N GLN A 92 -6.12 -7.90 -17.54
CA GLN A 92 -4.98 -7.29 -16.85
C GLN A 92 -4.78 -5.83 -17.28
N THR A 93 -4.88 -5.53 -18.57
CA THR A 93 -4.84 -4.15 -19.07
C THR A 93 -6.01 -3.33 -18.51
N ALA A 94 -7.22 -3.88 -18.49
CA ALA A 94 -8.38 -3.21 -17.90
C ALA A 94 -8.20 -2.93 -16.40
N TRP A 95 -7.63 -3.88 -15.67
CA TRP A 95 -7.34 -3.79 -14.24
C TRP A 95 -6.33 -2.69 -13.95
N ASP A 96 -5.21 -2.65 -14.68
CA ASP A 96 -4.17 -1.64 -14.47
C ASP A 96 -4.68 -0.24 -14.78
N ALA A 97 -5.40 -0.07 -15.89
CA ALA A 97 -6.01 1.20 -16.24
C ALA A 97 -7.06 1.63 -15.20
N ALA A 98 -7.91 0.72 -14.73
CA ALA A 98 -8.91 1.01 -13.71
C ALA A 98 -8.26 1.45 -12.38
N ASN A 99 -7.17 0.80 -11.97
CA ASN A 99 -6.43 1.19 -10.77
C ASN A 99 -5.75 2.56 -10.91
N ARG A 100 -5.12 2.84 -12.05
CA ARG A 100 -4.49 4.15 -12.33
C ARG A 100 -5.50 5.26 -12.20
N ALA A 101 -6.65 5.02 -12.78
CA ALA A 101 -7.70 5.98 -12.87
C ALA A 101 -8.39 6.19 -11.51
N ALA A 102 -8.69 5.12 -10.77
CA ALA A 102 -9.18 5.21 -9.38
C ALA A 102 -8.21 5.99 -8.46
N HIS A 103 -6.90 5.76 -8.63
CA HIS A 103 -5.86 6.47 -7.90
C HIS A 103 -5.82 7.96 -8.23
N ALA A 104 -5.90 8.33 -9.52
CA ALA A 104 -5.93 9.72 -9.96
C ALA A 104 -7.14 10.46 -9.36
N ALA A 105 -8.32 9.81 -9.37
CA ALA A 105 -9.54 10.38 -8.81
C ALA A 105 -9.43 10.56 -7.28
N PHE A 106 -8.80 9.61 -6.58
CA PHE A 106 -8.50 9.73 -5.15
C PHE A 106 -7.53 10.87 -4.82
N LEU A 107 -6.45 11.04 -5.59
CA LEU A 107 -5.53 12.15 -5.38
C LEU A 107 -6.18 13.50 -5.66
N GLN A 108 -6.98 13.60 -6.73
CA GLN A 108 -7.72 14.82 -7.05
C GLN A 108 -8.69 15.21 -5.93
N ALA A 109 -9.38 14.23 -5.36
CA ALA A 109 -10.22 14.37 -4.18
C ALA A 109 -9.44 14.92 -2.96
N LEU A 110 -8.18 14.51 -2.78
CA LEU A 110 -7.33 14.99 -1.69
C LEU A 110 -6.76 16.39 -1.92
N THR A 111 -6.47 16.78 -3.17
CA THR A 111 -5.84 18.06 -3.51
C THR A 111 -6.83 19.20 -3.73
N THR A 112 -8.05 18.89 -4.17
CA THR A 112 -8.99 19.89 -4.72
C THR A 112 -10.22 20.11 -3.83
N GLY A 113 -10.41 19.30 -2.79
CA GLY A 113 -11.57 19.41 -1.89
C GLY A 113 -11.47 20.57 -0.89
N ASP A 114 -12.28 21.61 -1.09
CA ASP A 114 -12.63 22.61 -0.08
C ASP A 114 -13.85 22.13 0.72
N GLY A 115 -13.62 21.39 1.82
CA GLY A 115 -14.69 20.94 2.74
C GLY A 115 -14.66 19.46 3.15
N ASP A 116 -15.71 19.05 3.86
CA ASP A 116 -15.92 17.70 4.44
C ASP A 116 -16.50 16.68 3.45
N ALA A 117 -16.89 17.10 2.23
CA ALA A 117 -17.43 16.23 1.20
C ALA A 117 -16.43 16.06 0.04
N VAL A 118 -16.15 14.82 -0.32
CA VAL A 118 -15.29 14.44 -1.44
C VAL A 118 -16.15 13.85 -2.54
N THR A 119 -16.40 14.64 -3.58
CA THR A 119 -17.09 14.16 -4.79
C THR A 119 -16.05 13.64 -5.77
N ILE A 120 -16.02 12.32 -5.99
CA ILE A 120 -15.13 11.71 -6.98
C ILE A 120 -15.86 11.65 -8.32
N ASP A 121 -15.38 12.42 -9.30
CA ASP A 121 -15.84 12.26 -10.68
C ASP A 121 -15.05 11.12 -11.34
N LEU A 122 -15.74 10.01 -11.62
CA LEU A 122 -15.18 8.84 -12.28
C LEU A 122 -15.25 8.95 -13.82
N ALA A 123 -15.82 10.01 -14.39
CA ALA A 123 -15.88 10.19 -15.84
C ALA A 123 -14.49 10.24 -16.51
N PRO A 124 -13.47 10.95 -15.96
CA PRO A 124 -12.12 10.94 -16.52
C PRO A 124 -11.47 9.55 -16.46
N VAL A 125 -11.83 8.77 -15.44
CA VAL A 125 -11.32 7.42 -15.20
C VAL A 125 -11.80 6.45 -16.26
N VAL A 126 -13.10 6.50 -16.55
CA VAL A 126 -13.72 5.68 -17.59
C VAL A 126 -13.17 6.04 -18.98
N ALA A 127 -12.90 7.33 -19.23
CA ALA A 127 -12.31 7.79 -20.49
C ALA A 127 -10.88 7.27 -20.69
N GLU A 128 -10.05 7.26 -19.65
CA GLU A 128 -8.67 6.76 -19.74
C GLU A 128 -8.61 5.23 -19.91
N VAL A 129 -9.43 4.49 -19.16
CA VAL A 129 -9.59 3.04 -19.31
C VAL A 129 -10.04 2.67 -20.72
N LYS A 130 -11.03 3.40 -21.25
CA LYS A 130 -11.49 3.22 -22.63
C LYS A 130 -10.37 3.49 -23.63
N GLY A 131 -9.60 4.57 -23.45
CA GLY A 131 -8.46 4.90 -24.29
C GLY A 131 -7.39 3.80 -24.34
N GLU A 132 -6.98 3.26 -23.19
CA GLU A 132 -5.99 2.18 -23.13
C GLU A 132 -6.52 0.84 -23.65
N LEU A 133 -7.81 0.53 -23.44
CA LEU A 133 -8.43 -0.69 -23.98
C LEU A 133 -8.56 -0.65 -25.50
N VAL A 134 -8.86 0.52 -26.08
CA VAL A 134 -8.87 0.74 -27.53
C VAL A 134 -7.45 0.63 -28.10
N ALA A 135 -6.47 1.25 -27.45
CA ALA A 135 -5.06 1.17 -27.86
C ALA A 135 -4.49 -0.26 -27.74
N GLY A 136 -4.94 -1.03 -26.74
CA GLY A 136 -4.59 -2.43 -26.53
C GLY A 136 -5.31 -3.42 -27.46
N GLY A 137 -6.20 -2.95 -28.34
CA GLY A 137 -6.90 -3.76 -29.32
C GLY A 137 -8.03 -4.63 -28.73
N VAL A 138 -8.57 -4.27 -27.57
CA VAL A 138 -9.68 -5.00 -26.94
C VAL A 138 -10.98 -4.71 -27.72
N PRO A 139 -11.63 -5.73 -28.32
CA PRO A 139 -12.85 -5.51 -29.07
C PRO A 139 -13.98 -5.02 -28.14
N PHE A 140 -14.85 -4.14 -28.65
CA PHE A 140 -16.00 -3.54 -27.97
C PHE A 140 -15.71 -2.46 -26.91
N ALA A 141 -14.45 -2.06 -26.70
CA ALA A 141 -14.10 -0.97 -25.79
C ALA A 141 -14.81 0.37 -26.13
N ASP A 142 -15.03 0.63 -27.42
CA ASP A 142 -15.71 1.83 -27.92
C ASP A 142 -17.18 1.96 -27.48
N ARG A 143 -17.81 0.84 -27.07
CA ARG A 143 -19.24 0.77 -26.72
C ARG A 143 -19.52 0.93 -25.23
N ILE A 144 -18.48 1.08 -24.39
CA ILE A 144 -18.64 1.31 -22.96
C ILE A 144 -19.29 2.70 -22.77
N PRO A 145 -20.51 2.80 -22.21
CA PRO A 145 -21.17 4.08 -21.99
C PRO A 145 -20.41 4.89 -20.93
N GLU A 146 -20.13 6.16 -21.24
CA GLU A 146 -19.55 7.12 -20.30
C GLU A 146 -20.61 7.53 -19.29
N THR A 147 -20.80 6.68 -18.29
CA THR A 147 -21.78 6.94 -17.22
C THR A 147 -21.11 7.87 -16.22
N HIS A 148 -21.67 9.06 -16.04
CA HIS A 148 -21.21 10.03 -15.05
C HIS A 148 -21.67 9.55 -13.67
N VAL A 149 -20.98 8.55 -13.11
CA VAL A 149 -21.28 8.05 -11.78
C VAL A 149 -20.56 8.96 -10.80
N THR A 150 -21.27 10.00 -10.37
CA THR A 150 -20.88 10.82 -9.23
C THR A 150 -21.12 9.98 -7.98
N VAL A 151 -20.10 9.26 -7.52
CA VAL A 151 -20.18 8.53 -6.25
C VAL A 151 -19.86 9.52 -5.15
N GLU A 152 -20.85 9.81 -4.32
CA GLU A 152 -20.67 10.53 -3.06
C GLU A 152 -19.97 9.56 -2.08
N VAL A 153 -18.63 9.56 -2.08
CA VAL A 153 -17.84 8.62 -1.28
C VAL A 153 -17.71 9.18 0.14
N MET A 154 -18.64 8.78 0.99
CA MET A 154 -18.62 8.80 2.47
C MET A 154 -18.17 10.08 3.19
N GLU A 155 -19.09 10.68 3.95
CA GLU A 155 -18.78 11.47 5.15
C GLU A 155 -18.09 10.57 6.19
N TYR A 156 -16.75 10.57 6.23
CA TYR A 156 -16.03 10.10 7.41
C TYR A 156 -15.88 11.29 8.37
N GLU A 157 -16.42 11.18 9.59
CA GLU A 157 -16.37 12.18 10.68
C GLU A 157 -14.95 12.66 11.07
N ASN A 158 -13.89 12.22 10.39
CA ASN A 158 -12.50 12.65 10.62
C ASN A 158 -11.63 12.74 9.35
N LEU A 159 -12.20 13.03 8.18
CA LEU A 159 -11.42 13.30 6.95
C LEU A 159 -10.35 14.39 7.15
N GLY A 160 -10.64 15.39 7.99
CA GLY A 160 -9.68 16.43 8.36
C GLY A 160 -8.43 15.89 9.06
N ALA A 161 -8.58 14.91 9.96
CA ALA A 161 -7.46 14.29 10.68
C ALA A 161 -6.63 13.38 9.76
N LEU A 162 -7.29 12.61 8.89
CA LEU A 162 -6.66 11.78 7.86
C LEU A 162 -5.87 12.64 6.86
N ARG A 163 -6.46 13.74 6.38
CA ARG A 163 -5.83 14.71 5.47
C ARG A 163 -4.64 15.41 6.13
N LYS A 164 -4.73 15.74 7.42
CA LYS A 164 -3.63 16.35 8.19
C LYS A 164 -2.49 15.35 8.45
N GLY A 165 -2.82 14.11 8.78
CA GLY A 165 -1.86 13.01 8.91
C GLY A 165 -1.12 12.72 7.61
N PHE A 166 -1.85 12.60 6.49
CA PHE A 166 -1.28 12.38 5.16
C PHE A 166 -0.40 13.56 4.71
N ARG A 167 -0.80 14.81 4.96
CA ARG A 167 0.04 16.00 4.69
C ARG A 167 1.32 16.02 5.52
N MET A 168 1.25 15.69 6.81
CA MET A 168 2.43 15.58 7.67
C MET A 168 3.33 14.45 7.21
N LEU A 169 2.76 13.35 6.72
CA LEU A 169 3.48 12.18 6.25
C LEU A 169 4.18 12.42 4.90
N GLN A 170 3.53 13.10 3.96
CA GLN A 170 4.13 13.54 2.68
C GLN A 170 5.29 14.52 2.90
N ILE A 171 5.10 15.56 3.74
CA ILE A 171 6.19 16.51 4.04
C ILE A 171 7.40 15.78 4.66
N ALA A 172 7.13 14.72 5.41
CA ALA A 172 8.16 13.94 6.08
C ALA A 172 8.77 12.83 5.20
N GLY A 173 8.21 12.52 4.03
CA GLY A 173 8.56 11.38 3.17
C GLY A 173 10.03 11.32 2.75
N ILE A 174 10.66 12.47 2.47
CA ILE A 174 12.10 12.56 2.13
C ILE A 174 12.94 13.02 3.33
N TRP A 175 12.40 13.90 4.17
CA TRP A 175 13.15 14.52 5.26
C TRP A 175 13.36 13.59 6.46
N LEU A 176 12.38 12.74 6.80
CA LEU A 176 12.54 11.76 7.88
C LEU A 176 13.67 10.75 7.59
N PRO A 177 13.71 10.05 6.43
CA PRO A 177 14.80 9.14 6.12
C PRO A 177 16.18 9.80 6.19
N LEU A 178 16.33 11.02 5.65
CA LEU A 178 17.58 11.79 5.71
C LEU A 178 17.99 12.13 7.16
N LEU A 179 17.03 12.55 7.98
CA LEU A 179 17.25 12.87 9.38
C LEU A 179 17.58 11.61 10.20
N THR A 180 16.94 10.46 9.92
CA THR A 180 17.29 9.17 10.54
C THR A 180 18.73 8.78 10.25
N LEU A 181 19.19 8.95 9.01
CA LEU A 181 20.54 8.62 8.57
C LEU A 181 21.55 9.57 9.22
N ALA A 182 21.27 10.87 9.23
CA ALA A 182 22.10 11.87 9.89
C ALA A 182 22.28 11.58 11.39
N LEU A 183 21.20 11.21 12.08
CA LEU A 183 21.22 10.83 13.50
C LEU A 183 21.95 9.51 13.74
N ALA A 184 21.80 8.52 12.86
CA ALA A 184 22.55 7.28 12.95
C ALA A 184 24.06 7.52 12.81
N VAL A 185 24.47 8.37 11.86
CA VAL A 185 25.87 8.79 11.67
C VAL A 185 26.37 9.58 12.90
N ALA A 186 25.58 10.53 13.40
CA ALA A 186 25.92 11.31 14.59
C ALA A 186 26.07 10.44 15.85
N ALA A 187 25.20 9.44 16.04
CA ALA A 187 25.27 8.48 17.14
C ALA A 187 26.59 7.69 17.11
N VAL A 188 27.03 7.28 15.92
CA VAL A 188 28.32 6.59 15.75
C VAL A 188 29.50 7.53 15.97
N ALA A 189 29.41 8.78 15.51
CA ALA A 189 30.47 9.78 15.64
C ALA A 189 30.73 10.21 17.10
N VAL A 190 29.69 10.36 17.91
CA VAL A 190 29.80 10.84 19.31
C VAL A 190 30.28 9.74 20.29
N ALA A 191 30.19 8.47 19.89
CA ALA A 191 30.47 7.33 20.75
C ALA A 191 31.95 7.22 21.17
N ALA A 192 32.20 7.30 22.48
CA ALA A 192 33.52 7.08 23.09
C ALA A 192 34.05 5.65 22.89
N HIS A 193 33.16 4.68 22.69
CA HIS A 193 33.48 3.29 22.40
C HIS A 193 32.74 2.87 21.13
N ARG A 194 33.32 3.21 19.97
CA ARG A 194 32.74 3.00 18.64
C ARG A 194 32.16 1.59 18.44
N ARG A 195 32.72 0.57 19.08
CA ARG A 195 32.22 -0.83 19.01
C ARG A 195 30.90 -1.09 19.72
N ARG A 196 30.75 -0.67 20.98
CA ARG A 196 29.49 -0.87 21.73
C ARG A 196 28.38 -0.03 21.12
N ALA A 197 28.71 1.15 20.60
CA ALA A 197 27.78 1.98 19.86
C ALA A 197 27.34 1.33 18.55
N LEU A 198 28.24 0.75 17.74
CA LEU A 198 27.85 0.05 16.50
C LEU A 198 26.91 -1.14 16.75
N VAL A 199 27.17 -1.93 17.79
CA VAL A 199 26.26 -3.04 18.17
C VAL A 199 24.91 -2.50 18.64
N ALA A 200 24.90 -1.46 19.49
CA ALA A 200 23.66 -0.85 19.97
C ALA A 200 22.85 -0.20 18.84
N THR A 201 23.48 0.49 17.90
CA THR A 201 22.83 1.07 16.72
C THR A 201 22.28 -0.01 15.81
N GLY A 202 23.04 -1.08 15.53
CA GLY A 202 22.56 -2.22 14.74
C GLY A 202 21.33 -2.89 15.36
N LEU A 203 21.34 -3.08 16.69
CA LEU A 203 20.18 -3.60 17.42
C LEU A 203 19.01 -2.62 17.44
N GLY A 204 19.26 -1.31 17.55
CA GLY A 204 18.21 -0.29 17.47
C GLY A 204 17.54 -0.24 16.11
N VAL A 205 18.32 -0.35 15.03
CA VAL A 205 17.80 -0.48 13.66
C VAL A 205 16.99 -1.77 13.51
N ALA A 206 17.50 -2.90 14.01
CA ALA A 206 16.77 -4.17 13.97
C ALA A 206 15.44 -4.10 14.75
N LEU A 207 15.43 -3.44 15.91
CA LEU A 207 14.22 -3.18 16.69
C LEU A 207 13.23 -2.32 15.91
N GLY A 208 13.70 -1.30 15.19
CA GLY A 208 12.86 -0.50 14.29
C GLY A 208 12.18 -1.34 13.20
N GLY A 209 12.90 -2.30 12.62
CA GLY A 209 12.34 -3.28 11.66
C GLY A 209 11.28 -4.19 12.28
N VAL A 210 11.52 -4.71 13.50
CA VAL A 210 10.53 -5.49 14.26
C VAL A 210 9.28 -4.68 14.57
N LEU A 211 9.44 -3.45 15.05
CA LEU A 211 8.33 -2.55 15.36
C LEU A 211 7.50 -2.24 14.12
N LEU A 212 8.14 -2.00 12.97
CA LEU A 212 7.45 -1.78 11.70
C LEU A 212 6.62 -3.01 11.30
N GLY A 213 7.24 -4.20 11.33
CA GLY A 213 6.55 -5.45 11.00
C GLY A 213 5.38 -5.76 11.94
N ALA A 214 5.56 -5.51 13.24
CA ALA A 214 4.50 -5.65 14.23
C ALA A 214 3.35 -4.67 14.00
N ALA A 215 3.64 -3.40 13.68
CA ALA A 215 2.62 -2.41 13.36
C ALA A 215 1.79 -2.84 12.14
N VAL A 216 2.44 -3.29 11.05
CA VAL A 216 1.74 -3.83 9.86
C VAL A 216 0.87 -5.03 10.24
N ALA A 217 1.38 -5.97 11.04
CA ALA A 217 0.62 -7.15 11.45
C ALA A 217 -0.59 -6.82 12.34
N VAL A 218 -0.46 -5.85 13.24
CA VAL A 218 -1.55 -5.39 14.11
C VAL A 218 -2.62 -4.66 13.30
N CYS A 219 -2.22 -3.74 12.42
CA CYS A 219 -3.16 -3.06 11.52
C CYS A 219 -3.91 -4.06 10.62
N ARG A 220 -3.22 -5.09 10.10
CA ARG A 220 -3.86 -6.17 9.34
C ARG A 220 -4.99 -6.81 10.13
N ARG A 221 -4.76 -7.14 11.42
CA ARG A 221 -5.79 -7.76 12.26
C ARG A 221 -6.96 -6.83 12.50
N LEU A 222 -6.70 -5.60 12.92
CA LEU A 222 -7.76 -4.61 13.20
C LEU A 222 -8.63 -4.35 11.97
N THR A 223 -8.04 -4.16 10.79
CA THR A 223 -8.80 -3.94 9.56
C THR A 223 -9.60 -5.16 9.13
N LEU A 224 -9.07 -6.37 9.33
CA LEU A 224 -9.75 -7.59 8.89
C LEU A 224 -10.80 -8.10 9.87
N ASP A 225 -10.66 -7.79 11.16
CA ASP A 225 -11.60 -8.23 12.20
C ASP A 225 -12.90 -7.41 12.18
N ASP A 226 -12.84 -6.15 11.74
CA ASP A 226 -13.98 -5.24 11.61
C ASP A 226 -14.68 -5.27 10.23
N LEU A 227 -14.36 -6.25 9.37
CA LEU A 227 -14.99 -6.35 8.04
C LEU A 227 -16.48 -6.71 8.13
N PRO A 228 -17.37 -5.93 7.49
CA PRO A 228 -18.76 -6.31 7.26
C PRO A 228 -18.88 -7.69 6.60
N ALA A 229 -19.94 -8.43 6.95
CA ALA A 229 -20.15 -9.80 6.46
C ALA A 229 -20.37 -9.90 4.93
N ASP A 230 -20.65 -8.78 4.25
CA ASP A 230 -20.81 -8.71 2.80
C ASP A 230 -19.50 -8.52 2.01
N ILE A 231 -18.37 -8.34 2.71
CA ILE A 231 -17.04 -8.21 2.10
C ILE A 231 -16.29 -9.54 2.21
N ASP A 232 -15.76 -10.01 1.07
CA ASP A 232 -14.92 -11.19 1.03
C ASP A 232 -13.58 -10.93 1.75
N ARG A 233 -13.36 -11.64 2.85
CA ARG A 233 -12.15 -11.50 3.68
C ARG A 233 -10.88 -11.82 2.89
N ALA A 234 -10.89 -12.83 2.02
CA ALA A 234 -9.69 -13.24 1.29
C ALA A 234 -9.29 -12.19 0.23
N ALA A 235 -10.27 -11.54 -0.40
CA ALA A 235 -10.01 -10.42 -1.31
C ALA A 235 -9.47 -9.20 -0.54
N ALA A 236 -10.04 -8.87 0.61
CA ALA A 236 -9.55 -7.78 1.47
C ALA A 236 -8.12 -8.03 1.97
N GLU A 237 -7.82 -9.28 2.35
CA GLU A 237 -6.46 -9.71 2.72
C GLU A 237 -5.47 -9.51 1.58
N ALA A 238 -5.85 -9.90 0.36
CA ALA A 238 -5.00 -9.73 -0.81
C ALA A 238 -4.66 -8.26 -1.05
N VAL A 239 -5.66 -7.37 -1.01
CA VAL A 239 -5.47 -5.92 -1.18
C VAL A 239 -4.57 -5.35 -0.10
N TYR A 240 -4.79 -5.72 1.17
CA TYR A 240 -3.95 -5.28 2.28
C TYR A 240 -2.49 -5.73 2.13
N ASP A 241 -2.30 -7.00 1.77
CA ASP A 241 -0.97 -7.58 1.59
C ASP A 241 -0.23 -6.96 0.40
N ALA A 242 -0.94 -6.63 -0.68
CA ALA A 242 -0.41 -5.91 -1.82
C ALA A 242 0.06 -4.49 -1.43
N LEU A 243 -0.79 -3.70 -0.74
CA LEU A 243 -0.46 -2.35 -0.30
C LEU A 243 0.71 -2.32 0.70
N THR A 244 0.80 -3.31 1.58
CA THR A 244 1.82 -3.35 2.64
C THR A 244 3.08 -4.15 2.27
N ALA A 245 3.16 -4.69 1.05
CA ALA A 245 4.29 -5.48 0.60
C ALA A 245 5.62 -4.72 0.72
N PHE A 246 5.64 -3.44 0.33
CA PHE A 246 6.80 -2.57 0.48
C PHE A 246 7.23 -2.40 1.95
N LEU A 247 6.28 -2.13 2.85
CA LEU A 247 6.55 -1.95 4.28
C LEU A 247 7.10 -3.24 4.91
N ARG A 248 6.54 -4.38 4.54
CA ARG A 248 6.98 -5.70 5.00
C ARG A 248 8.39 -6.03 4.52
N THR A 249 8.67 -5.75 3.24
CA THR A 249 10.00 -5.92 2.66
C THR A 249 11.01 -5.00 3.35
N THR A 250 10.65 -3.73 3.56
CA THR A 250 11.49 -2.75 4.26
C THR A 250 11.76 -3.18 5.70
N ALA A 251 10.74 -3.63 6.44
CA ALA A 251 10.88 -4.15 7.80
C ALA A 251 11.90 -5.30 7.87
N TRP A 252 11.81 -6.24 6.92
CA TRP A 252 12.71 -7.39 6.85
C TRP A 252 14.15 -6.99 6.49
N VAL A 253 14.33 -6.11 5.49
CA VAL A 253 15.65 -5.58 5.09
C VAL A 253 16.30 -4.84 6.25
N VAL A 254 15.57 -3.94 6.91
CA VAL A 254 16.03 -3.18 8.09
C VAL A 254 16.45 -4.12 9.21
N LEU A 255 15.66 -5.17 9.47
CA LEU A 255 15.96 -6.17 10.48
C LEU A 255 17.27 -6.92 10.17
N VAL A 256 17.42 -7.43 8.94
CA VAL A 256 18.60 -8.19 8.52
C VAL A 256 19.86 -7.31 8.51
N VAL A 257 19.75 -6.08 7.99
CA VAL A 257 20.85 -5.12 7.97
C VAL A 257 21.26 -4.73 9.40
N GLY A 258 20.29 -4.46 10.28
CA GLY A 258 20.55 -4.13 11.69
C GLY A 258 21.27 -5.27 12.42
N LEU A 259 20.76 -6.50 12.29
CA LEU A 259 21.38 -7.69 12.87
C LEU A 259 22.76 -7.99 12.29
N GLY A 260 22.93 -7.88 10.96
CA GLY A 260 24.21 -8.08 10.29
C GLY A 260 25.27 -7.09 10.75
N THR A 261 24.88 -5.82 10.91
CA THR A 261 25.77 -4.76 11.41
C THR A 261 26.19 -5.04 12.86
N ALA A 262 25.24 -5.45 13.71
CA ALA A 262 25.52 -5.81 15.10
C ALA A 262 26.46 -7.04 15.20
N LEU A 263 26.22 -8.07 14.37
CA LEU A 263 27.02 -9.29 14.34
C LEU A 263 28.45 -9.01 13.84
N ALA A 264 28.61 -8.25 12.76
CA ALA A 264 29.92 -7.89 12.22
C ALA A 264 30.75 -7.07 13.24
N ALA A 265 30.12 -6.11 13.92
CA ALA A 265 30.76 -5.33 14.98
C ALA A 265 31.16 -6.20 16.19
N TRP A 266 30.35 -7.21 16.51
CA TRP A 266 30.65 -8.17 17.57
C TRP A 266 31.80 -9.11 17.21
N LEU A 267 31.81 -9.70 16.01
CA LEU A 267 32.85 -10.63 15.54
C LEU A 267 34.22 -9.96 15.40
N THR A 268 34.28 -8.79 14.78
CA THR A 268 35.52 -7.98 14.70
C THR A 268 36.01 -7.54 16.08
N GLY A 269 35.11 -7.45 17.05
CA GLY A 269 35.41 -7.23 18.46
C GLY A 269 36.08 -8.42 19.15
N ARG A 270 35.70 -9.64 18.77
CA ARG A 270 36.18 -10.91 19.35
C ARG A 270 37.54 -11.31 18.78
N LEU A 271 37.75 -11.15 17.47
CA LEU A 271 38.99 -11.50 16.75
C LEU A 271 40.20 -10.61 17.11
N ARG A 272 39.98 -9.41 17.63
CA ARG A 272 41.07 -8.53 18.13
C ARG A 272 41.38 -8.72 19.62
N ARG A 273 40.69 -9.64 20.30
CA ARG A 273 40.91 -10.00 21.71
C ARG A 273 41.63 -11.33 21.88
N THR A 274 41.90 -12.05 20.80
CA THR A 274 42.78 -13.21 20.82
C THR A 274 44.23 -12.70 20.85
N PRO A 275 45.00 -13.03 21.91
CA PRO A 275 46.38 -12.59 22.10
C PRO A 275 47.34 -13.22 21.08
#